data_AF-A0A954TVR8-F1
#
_entry.id   AF-A0A954TVR8-F1
#
_cell.length_a   1.000
_cell.length_b   1.000
_cell.length_c   1.000
_cell.angle_alpha   90.00
_cell.angle_beta   90.00
_cell.angle_gamma   90.00
#
_symmetry.space_group_name_H-M   'P 1'
#
loop_
_entity.id
_entity.type
_entity.pdbx_description
1 polymer ?
#
loop_
_entity_poly.entity_id
_entity_poly.type
_entity_poly.pdbx_seq_one_letter_code
_entity_poly.pdbx_strand_id
1 'polypeptide(L)'
;RMLLPVGGYEKSKIREIAGGLGLNVAEKKDSQEICFVTSGKHDEFVRARRKGIDTAGEIVTTNGQVVGEHPGIERFTVGQRKGLGVAMGEPYFVTRIDPKLNQVVIGQRDALARDELTAADTNWLVDPPAGRFRCFAQIRYNASAMPATAEVLPDRRLHIKFDEAPFGIAPGQAVVCYEDERVLGGGWIESN
;
A
#
# COMPACT_ATOMS: atom_id res chain seq x y z
N ARG A 1 14.19 -15.27 19.59
CA ARG A 1 12.80 -15.68 19.94
C ARG A 1 12.00 -14.42 20.18
N MET A 2 10.84 -14.26 19.53
CA MET A 2 9.98 -13.08 19.64
C MET A 2 8.77 -13.39 20.53
N LEU A 3 8.29 -12.42 21.30
CA LEU A 3 7.06 -12.49 22.08
C LEU A 3 6.16 -11.31 21.70
N LEU A 4 4.86 -11.58 21.53
CA LEU A 4 3.83 -10.59 21.18
C LEU A 4 2.77 -10.54 22.30
N PRO A 5 3.12 -10.01 23.49
CA PRO A 5 2.32 -10.17 24.72
C PRO A 5 0.94 -9.50 24.68
N VAL A 6 0.74 -8.57 23.74
CA VAL A 6 -0.51 -7.84 23.58
C VAL A 6 -1.43 -8.41 22.51
N GLY A 7 -0.98 -9.41 21.74
CA GLY A 7 -1.73 -9.92 20.57
C GLY A 7 -3.06 -10.58 20.91
N GLY A 8 -3.22 -11.09 22.14
CA GLY A 8 -4.47 -11.71 22.62
C GLY A 8 -5.46 -10.72 23.24
N TYR A 9 -5.19 -9.42 23.20
CA TYR A 9 -6.05 -8.40 23.81
C TYR A 9 -6.61 -7.45 22.76
N GLU A 10 -7.88 -7.10 22.93
CA GLU A 10 -8.40 -5.91 22.27
C GLU A 10 -7.67 -4.65 22.72
N LYS A 11 -7.61 -3.66 21.84
CA LYS A 11 -6.94 -2.38 22.12
C LYS A 11 -7.53 -1.66 23.32
N SER A 12 -8.84 -1.71 23.49
CA SER A 12 -9.57 -1.18 24.66
C SER A 12 -9.05 -1.78 25.96
N LYS A 13 -8.89 -3.10 26.01
CA LYS A 13 -8.39 -3.82 27.18
C LYS A 13 -6.95 -3.48 27.51
N ILE A 14 -6.11 -3.29 26.49
CA ILE A 14 -4.72 -2.83 26.67
C ILE A 14 -4.69 -1.45 27.35
N ARG A 15 -5.56 -0.52 26.95
CA ARG A 15 -5.66 0.82 27.56
C ARG A 15 -6.13 0.75 29.01
N GLU A 16 -7.12 -0.09 29.30
CA GLU A 16 -7.61 -0.34 30.66
C GLU A 16 -6.50 -0.87 31.59
N ILE A 17 -5.74 -1.87 31.14
CA ILE A 17 -4.60 -2.42 31.90
C ILE A 17 -3.55 -1.32 32.15
N ALA A 18 -3.21 -0.53 31.12
CA ALA A 18 -2.27 0.56 31.26
C ALA A 18 -2.74 1.62 32.27
N GLY A 19 -4.03 1.96 32.26
CA GLY A 19 -4.64 2.90 33.21
C GLY A 19 -4.63 2.36 34.65
N GLY A 20 -4.98 1.09 34.85
CA GLY A 20 -4.95 0.45 36.18
C GLY A 20 -3.55 0.35 36.79
N LEU A 21 -2.51 0.32 35.95
CA LEU A 21 -1.10 0.34 36.35
C LEU A 21 -0.53 1.77 36.52
N GLY A 22 -1.33 2.81 36.28
CA GLY A 22 -0.87 4.21 36.36
C GLY A 22 0.10 4.61 35.25
N LEU A 23 0.08 3.96 34.10
CA LEU A 23 0.94 4.30 32.97
C LEU A 23 0.40 5.52 32.20
N ASN A 24 1.23 6.56 32.04
CA ASN A 24 0.89 7.80 31.33
C ASN A 24 0.57 7.64 29.83
N VAL A 25 0.68 6.42 29.29
CA VAL A 25 0.41 6.11 27.88
C VAL A 25 -0.98 5.55 27.63
N ALA A 26 -1.79 5.28 28.66
CA ALA A 26 -3.11 4.67 28.53
C ALA A 26 -4.04 5.46 27.57
N GLU A 27 -4.02 6.79 27.68
CA GLU A 27 -4.84 7.68 26.85
C GLU A 27 -4.10 8.27 25.66
N LYS A 28 -2.80 7.97 25.51
CA LYS A 28 -2.01 8.50 24.40
C LYS A 28 -2.62 8.01 23.08
N LYS A 29 -2.84 8.95 22.15
CA LYS A 29 -3.24 8.58 20.78
C LYS A 29 -2.15 7.74 20.15
N ASP A 30 -2.55 6.68 19.46
CA ASP A 30 -1.61 5.85 18.72
C ASP A 30 -0.93 6.70 17.65
N SER A 31 0.36 6.49 17.46
CA SER A 31 1.09 7.12 16.35
C SER A 31 0.38 6.76 15.04
N GLN A 32 -0.07 7.78 14.34
CA GLN A 32 -0.58 7.68 12.97
C GLN A 32 0.56 8.09 12.03
N GLU A 33 0.58 7.54 10.82
CA GLU A 33 1.61 7.79 9.79
C GLU A 33 2.99 7.15 10.06
N ILE A 34 3.95 7.45 9.19
CA ILE A 34 5.33 6.95 9.23
C ILE A 34 5.94 7.29 10.60
N CYS A 35 6.40 6.27 11.34
CA CYS A 35 6.79 6.40 12.75
C CYS A 35 7.85 7.48 13.06
N PHE A 36 8.65 7.89 12.07
CA PHE A 36 9.70 8.91 12.21
C PHE A 36 9.37 10.25 11.51
N VAL A 37 8.21 10.38 10.87
CA VAL A 37 7.75 11.63 10.24
C VAL A 37 6.59 12.19 11.05
N THR A 38 6.90 13.05 12.00
CA THR A 38 5.93 13.55 13.00
C THR A 38 5.05 14.69 12.48
N SER A 39 5.38 15.32 11.35
CA SER A 39 4.69 16.51 10.83
C SER A 39 3.53 16.22 9.88
N GLY A 40 3.30 14.95 9.51
CA GLY A 40 2.33 14.57 8.47
C GLY A 40 2.75 14.97 7.04
N LYS A 41 3.95 15.54 6.86
CA LYS A 41 4.47 16.02 5.58
C LYS A 41 5.55 15.08 5.03
N HIS A 42 5.12 13.91 4.60
CA HIS A 42 6.02 12.89 4.05
C HIS A 42 6.70 13.34 2.74
N ASP A 43 6.02 14.16 1.94
CA ASP A 43 6.57 14.73 0.69
C ASP A 43 7.77 15.64 0.96
N GLU A 44 7.69 16.53 1.96
CA GLU A 44 8.82 17.37 2.38
C GLU A 44 10.02 16.54 2.86
N PHE A 45 9.76 15.46 3.59
CA PHE A 45 10.80 14.54 4.04
C PHE A 45 11.52 13.84 2.86
N VAL A 46 10.75 13.36 1.87
CA VAL A 46 11.31 12.73 0.67
C VAL A 46 12.14 13.73 -0.13
N ARG A 47 11.62 14.95 -0.36
CA ARG A 47 12.35 16.03 -1.04
C ARG A 47 13.65 16.41 -0.35
N ALA A 48 13.64 16.49 0.99
CA ALA A 48 14.83 16.82 1.77
C ALA A 48 15.94 15.75 1.64
N ARG A 49 15.58 14.49 1.39
CA ARG A 49 16.52 13.38 1.14
C ARG A 49 16.93 13.25 -0.32
N ARG A 50 16.09 13.67 -1.26
CA ARG A 50 16.34 13.64 -2.71
C ARG A 50 16.59 15.04 -3.28
N LYS A 51 17.44 15.83 -2.62
CA LYS A 51 17.76 17.20 -3.07
C LYS A 51 18.32 17.18 -4.49
N GLY A 52 17.80 18.05 -5.35
CA GLY A 52 18.28 18.24 -6.72
C GLY A 52 17.62 17.37 -7.78
N ILE A 53 16.66 16.51 -7.41
CA ILE A 53 15.84 15.77 -8.38
C ILE A 53 14.53 16.53 -8.59
N ASP A 54 14.28 16.98 -9.82
CA ASP A 54 12.98 17.53 -10.20
C ASP A 54 12.03 16.39 -10.59
N THR A 55 10.96 16.26 -9.83
CA THR A 55 9.90 15.27 -10.03
C THR A 55 8.59 15.91 -10.46
N ALA A 56 8.58 17.22 -10.73
CA ALA A 56 7.43 17.90 -11.30
C ALA A 56 7.15 17.41 -12.73
N GLY A 57 5.88 17.50 -13.12
CA GLY A 57 5.45 17.02 -14.44
C GLY A 57 3.94 17.06 -14.61
N GLU A 58 3.44 16.28 -15.56
CA GLU A 58 2.07 16.39 -16.05
C GLU A 58 1.11 15.43 -15.34
N ILE A 59 -0.13 15.89 -15.17
CA ILE A 59 -1.26 15.01 -14.86
C ILE A 59 -1.95 14.67 -16.18
N VAL A 60 -1.99 13.39 -16.49
CA VAL A 60 -2.53 12.86 -17.76
C VAL A 60 -3.70 11.92 -17.50
N THR A 61 -4.70 11.91 -18.36
CA THR A 61 -5.77 10.90 -18.29
C THR A 61 -5.28 9.56 -18.83
N THR A 62 -6.03 8.48 -18.57
CA THR A 62 -5.78 7.15 -19.16
C THR A 62 -5.77 7.16 -20.69
N ASN A 63 -6.39 8.16 -21.32
CA ASN A 63 -6.43 8.34 -22.78
C ASN A 63 -5.28 9.22 -23.31
N GLY A 64 -4.34 9.62 -22.43
CA GLY A 64 -3.17 10.43 -22.80
C GLY A 64 -3.42 11.93 -22.86
N GLN A 65 -4.59 12.43 -22.45
CA GLN A 65 -4.86 13.87 -22.44
C GLN A 65 -4.20 14.51 -21.22
N VAL A 66 -3.36 15.53 -21.42
CA VAL A 66 -2.83 16.37 -20.34
C VAL A 66 -3.97 17.24 -19.80
N VAL A 67 -4.17 17.19 -18.48
CA VAL A 67 -5.26 17.90 -17.78
C VAL A 67 -4.76 18.83 -16.67
N GLY A 68 -3.46 18.85 -16.43
CA GLY A 68 -2.82 19.75 -15.47
C GLY A 68 -1.36 19.39 -15.23
N GLU A 69 -0.79 20.04 -14.24
CA GLU A 69 0.59 19.83 -13.79
C GLU A 69 0.61 19.54 -12.30
N HIS A 70 1.68 18.87 -11.85
CA HIS A 70 1.92 18.63 -10.44
C HIS A 70 3.34 19.03 -10.03
N PRO A 71 3.55 19.43 -8.78
CA PRO A 71 4.86 19.86 -8.31
C PRO A 71 5.81 18.70 -8.01
N GLY A 72 5.34 17.45 -7.95
CA GLY A 72 6.18 16.27 -7.67
C GLY A 72 5.39 14.96 -7.55
N ILE A 73 5.87 13.88 -8.18
CA ILE A 73 5.20 12.56 -8.15
C ILE A 73 5.08 11.96 -6.74
N GLU A 74 5.96 12.33 -5.80
CA GLU A 74 5.97 11.84 -4.41
C GLU A 74 4.75 12.27 -3.58
N ARG A 75 3.90 13.14 -4.13
CA ARG A 75 2.63 13.59 -3.52
C ARG A 75 1.44 12.71 -3.89
N PHE A 76 1.66 11.70 -4.72
CA PHE A 76 0.60 10.87 -5.27
C PHE A 76 0.79 9.42 -4.86
N THR A 77 -0.34 8.73 -4.70
CA THR A 77 -0.38 7.28 -4.48
C THR A 77 -1.47 6.68 -5.33
N VAL A 78 -1.25 5.49 -5.90
CA VAL A 78 -2.27 4.78 -6.69
C VAL A 78 -3.54 4.57 -5.86
N GLY A 79 -4.69 4.92 -6.43
CA GLY A 79 -6.00 4.96 -5.76
C GLY A 79 -6.32 6.27 -5.04
N GLN A 80 -5.42 7.27 -5.04
CA GLN A 80 -5.69 8.59 -4.47
C GLN A 80 -6.75 9.34 -5.27
N ARG A 81 -7.77 9.84 -4.56
CA ARG A 81 -8.86 10.68 -5.12
C ARG A 81 -8.71 12.16 -4.81
N LYS A 82 -8.27 12.50 -3.60
CA LYS A 82 -8.18 13.88 -3.11
C LYS A 82 -6.84 14.50 -3.48
N GLY A 83 -6.80 15.82 -3.59
CA GLY A 83 -5.55 16.55 -3.81
C GLY A 83 -4.94 16.37 -5.20
N LEU A 84 -5.74 16.01 -6.22
CA LEU A 84 -5.25 15.92 -7.60
C LEU A 84 -4.95 17.28 -8.24
N GLY A 85 -5.58 18.36 -7.75
CA GLY A 85 -5.35 19.71 -8.29
C GLY A 85 -6.00 19.97 -9.66
N VAL A 86 -6.82 19.06 -10.17
CA VAL A 86 -7.53 19.17 -11.46
C VAL A 86 -9.04 19.02 -11.28
N ALA A 87 -9.81 19.81 -12.03
CA ALA A 87 -11.28 19.79 -11.99
C ALA A 87 -11.83 18.97 -13.16
N MET A 88 -12.26 17.74 -12.88
CA MET A 88 -12.73 16.79 -13.91
C MET A 88 -14.26 16.72 -14.05
N GLY A 89 -15.03 17.40 -13.19
CA GLY A 89 -16.49 17.30 -13.17
C GLY A 89 -17.06 16.00 -12.57
N GLU A 90 -16.23 14.96 -12.46
CA GLU A 90 -16.57 13.66 -11.88
C GLU A 90 -15.38 13.09 -11.06
N PRO A 91 -15.57 12.02 -10.26
CA PRO A 91 -14.50 11.46 -9.44
C PRO A 91 -13.41 10.76 -10.26
N TYR A 92 -12.19 11.31 -10.23
CA TYR A 92 -10.98 10.68 -10.77
C TYR A 92 -10.05 10.18 -9.66
N PHE A 93 -9.22 9.21 -10.00
CA PHE A 93 -8.26 8.56 -9.13
C PHE A 93 -6.91 8.43 -9.83
N VAL A 94 -5.80 8.48 -9.09
CA VAL A 94 -4.47 8.13 -9.61
C VAL A 94 -4.44 6.64 -9.95
N THR A 95 -4.31 6.29 -11.23
CA THR A 95 -4.28 4.91 -11.71
C THR A 95 -2.86 4.37 -11.85
N ARG A 96 -1.91 5.25 -12.18
CA ARG A 96 -0.49 4.91 -12.35
C ARG A 96 0.36 6.15 -12.10
N ILE A 97 1.58 5.94 -11.62
CA ILE A 97 2.62 6.98 -11.53
C ILE A 97 3.77 6.50 -12.41
N ASP A 98 4.19 7.33 -13.36
CA ASP A 98 5.33 7.08 -14.22
C ASP A 98 6.51 7.97 -13.80
N PRO A 99 7.48 7.43 -13.05
CA PRO A 99 8.64 8.20 -12.60
C PRO A 99 9.66 8.48 -13.72
N LYS A 100 9.58 7.82 -14.88
CA LYS A 100 10.49 8.10 -16.00
C LYS A 100 10.04 9.33 -16.77
N LEU A 101 8.72 9.51 -16.90
CA LEU A 101 8.11 10.65 -17.56
C LEU A 101 7.68 11.76 -16.58
N ASN A 102 7.84 11.56 -15.27
CA ASN A 102 7.26 12.42 -14.23
C ASN A 102 5.75 12.65 -14.44
N GLN A 103 5.02 11.61 -14.86
CA GLN A 103 3.59 11.72 -15.13
C GLN A 103 2.75 11.03 -14.05
N VAL A 104 1.65 11.67 -13.67
CA VAL A 104 0.59 11.08 -12.85
C VAL A 104 -0.60 10.78 -13.75
N VAL A 105 -0.87 9.49 -13.95
CA VAL A 105 -2.00 9.04 -14.77
C VAL A 105 -3.24 8.95 -13.90
N ILE A 106 -4.31 9.62 -14.29
CA ILE A 106 -5.61 9.59 -13.62
C ILE A 106 -6.69 8.96 -14.49
N GLY A 107 -7.65 8.31 -13.86
CA GLY A 107 -8.79 7.70 -14.53
C GLY A 107 -9.99 7.55 -13.60
N GLN A 108 -11.08 7.04 -14.14
CA GLN A 108 -12.24 6.64 -13.36
C GLN A 108 -11.92 5.40 -12.48
N ARG A 109 -12.78 5.11 -11.52
CA ARG A 109 -12.57 4.02 -10.55
C ARG A 109 -12.27 2.68 -11.21
N ASP A 110 -12.94 2.36 -12.31
CA ASP A 110 -12.81 1.06 -12.97
C ASP A 110 -11.43 0.84 -13.58
N ALA A 111 -10.70 1.92 -13.91
CA ALA A 111 -9.32 1.84 -14.36
C ALA A 111 -8.33 1.42 -13.27
N LEU A 112 -8.75 1.36 -12.00
CA LEU A 112 -7.96 0.84 -10.88
C LEU A 112 -8.12 -0.68 -10.69
N ALA A 113 -9.12 -1.30 -11.30
CA ALA A 113 -9.40 -2.71 -11.13
C ALA A 113 -8.33 -3.54 -11.83
N ARG A 114 -7.63 -4.37 -11.07
CA ARG A 114 -6.68 -5.36 -11.59
C ARG A 114 -6.83 -6.64 -10.79
N ASP A 115 -6.98 -7.76 -11.46
CA ASP A 115 -7.18 -9.07 -10.85
C ASP A 115 -5.86 -9.83 -10.60
N GLU A 116 -4.73 -9.28 -11.03
CA GLU A 116 -3.42 -9.90 -10.83
C GLU A 116 -2.32 -8.91 -10.45
N LEU A 117 -1.31 -9.43 -9.74
CA LEU A 117 -0.07 -8.72 -9.43
C LEU A 117 1.11 -9.70 -9.38
N THR A 118 2.32 -9.13 -9.50
CA THR A 118 3.55 -9.83 -9.12
C THR A 118 4.25 -9.04 -8.02
N ALA A 119 4.82 -9.75 -7.06
CA ALA A 119 5.58 -9.20 -5.97
C ALA A 119 6.98 -9.79 -5.93
N ALA A 120 7.96 -8.97 -5.57
CA ALA A 120 9.37 -9.32 -5.43
C ALA A 120 9.79 -9.42 -3.96
N ASP A 121 11.02 -9.87 -3.74
CA ASP A 121 11.68 -9.90 -2.44
C ASP A 121 10.85 -10.62 -1.38
N THR A 122 10.24 -11.75 -1.76
CA THR A 122 9.32 -12.47 -0.88
C THR A 122 9.99 -12.88 0.41
N ASN A 123 9.24 -12.79 1.51
CA ASN A 123 9.59 -13.26 2.83
C ASN A 123 8.50 -14.20 3.36
N TRP A 124 8.88 -15.43 3.69
CA TRP A 124 7.95 -16.48 4.15
C TRP A 124 8.20 -16.80 5.63
N LEU A 125 7.12 -16.92 6.39
CA LEU A 125 7.12 -17.31 7.81
C LEU A 125 6.84 -18.82 7.99
N VAL A 126 6.66 -19.51 6.88
CA VAL A 126 6.43 -20.96 6.73
C VAL A 126 7.35 -21.46 5.62
N ASP A 127 7.46 -22.77 5.47
CA ASP A 127 8.09 -23.32 4.26
C ASP A 127 7.29 -22.86 3.04
N PRO A 128 7.92 -22.20 2.04
CA PRO A 128 7.19 -21.67 0.89
C PRO A 128 6.39 -22.77 0.20
N PRO A 129 5.08 -22.57 -0.05
CA PRO A 129 4.27 -23.57 -0.73
C PRO A 129 4.85 -23.92 -2.11
N ALA A 130 4.81 -25.20 -2.47
CA ALA A 130 5.20 -25.63 -3.80
C ALA A 130 4.08 -25.31 -4.81
N GLY A 131 4.39 -24.51 -5.84
CA GLY A 131 3.45 -24.17 -6.90
C GLY A 131 2.31 -23.27 -6.44
N ARG A 132 1.08 -23.59 -6.89
CA ARG A 132 -0.12 -22.79 -6.65
C ARG A 132 -0.82 -23.20 -5.36
N PHE A 133 -1.27 -22.21 -4.60
CA PHE A 133 -2.02 -22.42 -3.37
C PHE A 133 -3.11 -21.35 -3.20
N ARG A 134 -4.13 -21.68 -2.40
CA ARG A 134 -5.21 -20.76 -2.04
C ARG A 134 -4.84 -19.97 -0.81
N CYS A 135 -5.15 -18.68 -0.80
CA CYS A 135 -4.93 -17.80 0.34
C CYS A 135 -5.89 -16.61 0.33
N PHE A 136 -5.86 -15.83 1.40
CA PHE A 136 -6.34 -14.45 1.39
C PHE A 136 -5.16 -13.49 1.19
N ALA A 137 -5.21 -12.64 0.18
CA ALA A 137 -4.17 -11.68 -0.12
C ALA A 137 -4.61 -10.26 0.28
N GLN A 138 -3.79 -9.60 1.11
CA GLN A 138 -4.01 -8.22 1.55
C GLN A 138 -2.98 -7.31 0.88
N ILE A 139 -3.44 -6.34 0.09
CA ILE A 139 -2.58 -5.43 -0.70
C ILE A 139 -2.33 -4.06 -0.06
N ARG A 140 -3.03 -3.77 1.06
CA ARG A 140 -2.88 -2.55 1.86
C ARG A 140 -3.25 -2.84 3.31
N TYR A 141 -2.55 -2.20 4.25
CA TYR A 141 -2.74 -2.40 5.70
C TYR A 141 -4.19 -2.28 6.17
N ASN A 142 -4.94 -1.31 5.65
CA ASN A 142 -6.33 -1.03 6.04
C ASN A 142 -7.37 -1.66 5.11
N ALA A 143 -6.97 -2.44 4.11
CA ALA A 143 -7.88 -3.17 3.25
C ALA A 143 -8.14 -4.56 3.82
N SER A 144 -9.35 -5.09 3.61
CA SER A 144 -9.62 -6.50 3.89
C SER A 144 -8.77 -7.38 2.98
N ALA A 145 -8.28 -8.51 3.51
CA ALA A 145 -7.67 -9.53 2.69
C ALA A 145 -8.73 -10.15 1.77
N MET A 146 -8.39 -10.41 0.51
CA MET A 146 -9.31 -10.92 -0.50
C MET A 146 -8.93 -12.34 -0.94
N PRO A 147 -9.91 -13.22 -1.22
CA PRO A 147 -9.64 -14.55 -1.77
C PRO A 147 -8.80 -14.48 -3.05
N ALA A 148 -7.74 -15.29 -3.10
CA ALA A 148 -6.83 -15.34 -4.23
C ALA A 148 -6.15 -16.71 -4.38
N THR A 149 -5.63 -16.95 -5.58
CA THR A 149 -4.66 -18.00 -5.87
C THR A 149 -3.29 -17.37 -5.96
N ALA A 150 -2.36 -17.84 -5.14
CA ALA A 150 -0.97 -17.41 -5.15
C ALA A 150 -0.07 -18.50 -5.75
N GLU A 151 1.00 -18.09 -6.44
CA GLU A 151 1.99 -18.97 -7.03
C GLU A 151 3.39 -18.45 -6.66
N VAL A 152 4.17 -19.29 -5.95
CA VAL A 152 5.56 -18.97 -5.67
C VAL A 152 6.37 -19.15 -6.94
N LEU A 153 7.04 -18.08 -7.36
CA LEU A 153 7.88 -18.04 -8.56
C LEU A 153 9.38 -18.14 -8.19
N PRO A 154 10.26 -18.44 -9.16
CA PRO A 154 11.71 -18.31 -8.97
C PRO A 154 12.13 -16.91 -8.51
N ASP A 155 13.37 -16.79 -8.03
CA ASP A 155 14.00 -15.51 -7.67
C ASP A 155 13.25 -14.71 -6.59
N ARG A 156 12.64 -15.41 -5.63
CA ARG A 156 11.87 -14.81 -4.52
C ARG A 156 10.73 -13.92 -5.02
N ARG A 157 10.03 -14.38 -6.05
CA ARG A 157 8.84 -13.71 -6.57
C ARG A 157 7.56 -14.47 -6.23
N LEU A 158 6.46 -13.75 -6.25
CA LEU A 158 5.13 -14.25 -5.93
C LEU A 158 4.14 -13.65 -6.91
N HIS A 159 3.44 -14.50 -7.65
CA HIS A 159 2.31 -14.08 -8.46
C HIS A 159 1.02 -14.33 -7.70
N ILE A 160 0.08 -13.38 -7.79
CA ILE A 160 -1.23 -13.48 -7.14
C ILE A 160 -2.30 -13.15 -8.16
N LYS A 161 -3.29 -14.03 -8.26
CA LYS A 161 -4.53 -13.83 -8.99
C LYS A 161 -5.71 -13.82 -8.03
N PHE A 162 -6.39 -12.69 -7.93
CA PHE A 162 -7.58 -12.52 -7.12
C PHE A 162 -8.81 -13.14 -7.79
N ASP A 163 -9.76 -13.60 -7.00
CA ASP A 163 -11.03 -14.12 -7.52
C ASP A 163 -11.92 -12.96 -8.05
N GLU A 164 -11.82 -11.80 -7.42
CA GLU A 164 -12.46 -10.55 -7.83
C GLU A 164 -11.41 -9.44 -7.88
N ALA A 165 -11.46 -8.57 -8.89
CA ALA A 165 -10.44 -7.55 -9.11
C ALA A 165 -10.44 -6.49 -7.98
N PRO A 166 -9.41 -6.42 -7.11
CA PRO A 166 -9.27 -5.30 -6.21
C PRO A 166 -9.01 -4.00 -6.97
N PHE A 167 -9.40 -2.88 -6.36
CA PHE A 167 -9.05 -1.57 -6.85
C PHE A 167 -7.71 -1.11 -6.26
N GLY A 168 -6.84 -0.58 -7.11
CA GLY A 168 -5.67 0.20 -6.73
C GLY A 168 -4.53 -0.63 -6.12
N ILE A 169 -4.20 -1.72 -6.78
CA ILE A 169 -2.90 -2.40 -6.59
C ILE A 169 -1.79 -1.38 -6.86
N ALA A 170 -1.00 -1.07 -5.83
CA ALA A 170 -0.02 0.01 -5.86
C ALA A 170 1.40 -0.56 -5.79
N PRO A 171 2.25 -0.36 -6.81
CA PRO A 171 3.66 -0.74 -6.76
C PRO A 171 4.38 -0.13 -5.55
N GLY A 172 5.25 -0.91 -4.92
CA GLY A 172 5.97 -0.52 -3.70
C GLY A 172 5.17 -0.71 -2.39
N GLN A 173 3.87 -1.03 -2.46
CA GLN A 173 3.16 -1.57 -1.29
C GLN A 173 3.50 -3.05 -1.10
N ALA A 174 3.32 -3.55 0.12
CA ALA A 174 3.43 -4.98 0.39
C ALA A 174 2.13 -5.69 0.06
N VAL A 175 2.23 -6.89 -0.50
CA VAL A 175 1.16 -7.89 -0.47
C VAL A 175 1.47 -8.95 0.57
N VAL A 176 0.48 -9.32 1.37
CA VAL A 176 0.61 -10.30 2.44
C VAL A 176 -0.40 -11.42 2.22
N CYS A 177 0.07 -12.66 2.24
CA CYS A 177 -0.74 -13.88 2.12
C CYS A 177 -1.08 -14.42 3.50
N TYR A 178 -2.36 -14.74 3.68
CA TYR A 178 -2.93 -15.31 4.89
C TYR A 178 -3.59 -16.66 4.60
N GLU A 179 -3.51 -17.55 5.58
CA GLU A 179 -4.39 -18.71 5.75
C GLU A 179 -5.21 -18.44 7.01
N ASP A 180 -6.48 -18.08 6.84
CA ASP A 180 -7.32 -17.55 7.92
C ASP A 180 -6.65 -16.38 8.67
N GLU A 181 -6.35 -16.54 9.96
CA GLU A 181 -5.66 -15.54 10.79
C GLU A 181 -4.13 -15.66 10.74
N ARG A 182 -3.60 -16.70 10.09
CA ARG A 182 -2.16 -16.96 10.02
C ARG A 182 -1.51 -16.24 8.85
N VAL A 183 -0.51 -15.41 9.15
CA VAL A 183 0.38 -14.84 8.11
C VAL A 183 1.30 -15.94 7.57
N LEU A 184 1.23 -16.20 6.26
CA LEU A 184 2.11 -17.14 5.57
C LEU A 184 3.41 -16.47 5.13
N GLY A 185 3.29 -15.27 4.57
CA GLY A 185 4.39 -14.54 3.95
C GLY A 185 3.88 -13.40 3.09
N GLY A 186 4.76 -12.80 2.32
CA GLY A 186 4.42 -11.69 1.44
C GLY A 186 5.62 -11.16 0.66
N GLY A 187 5.41 -10.10 -0.12
CA GLY A 187 6.45 -9.45 -0.90
C GLY A 187 6.08 -8.03 -1.29
N TRP A 188 6.95 -7.36 -2.03
CA TRP A 188 6.74 -5.99 -2.50
C TRP A 188 6.18 -5.99 -3.91
N ILE A 189 5.02 -5.36 -4.10
CA ILE A 189 4.33 -5.31 -5.39
C ILE A 189 5.21 -4.59 -6.41
N GLU A 190 5.47 -5.25 -7.53
CA GLU A 190 6.30 -4.73 -8.61
C GLU A 190 5.54 -3.70 -9.46
N SER A 191 6.29 -2.83 -10.13
CA SER A 191 5.77 -2.04 -11.23
C SER A 191 5.71 -2.93 -12.46
N ASN A 192 4.51 -3.40 -12.84
CA ASN A 192 4.29 -4.07 -14.14
C ASN A 192 4.61 -3.13 -15.31
#